data_AF-A0A9E3EQU6-F1
#
_entry.id   AF-A0A9E3EQU6-F1
#
_cell.length_a   1.000
_cell.length_b   1.000
_cell.length_c   1.000
_cell.angle_alpha   90.00
_cell.angle_beta   90.00
_cell.angle_gamma   90.00
#
_symmetry.space_group_name_H-M   'P 1'
#
loop_
_entity.id
_entity.type
_entity.pdbx_description
1 polymer ?
#
loop_
_entity_poly.entity_id
_entity_poly.type
_entity_poly.pdbx_seq_one_letter_code
_entity_poly.pdbx_strand_id
1 'polypeptide(L)'
;MAEQKMAKTVGLYEPAGFFLLRTPAMPADAFIRMLAPDDNEGDQNNKSGEHARQTYDVLSNMAGDPATELALFVASANLHEGLARAQSKESKPGRIKRAYSRLLRYLIRMSTRPTPFGLFSGVAVGTLDKQTTLQLGQTAITSMRTRPDMGWLLNLIQRIEEDSAVRPFLHVMANKAVYIAGARAILPNADVYGLGDNRSIALRATPVVQFLLEKAKDPLPFEELRRELCSTFPQAPLEKVDAVLQQLWEMHFLISDLRPPLTDAQPERYILEHLRMIPQLQELADELEKIIEQCHAIDEAGIQNSLPQVSQLVEQQKRMFPTYNERTYQVDARLGLKETQLNQEVGTAVVDTIET
;
A
#
# COMPACT_ATOMS: atom_id res chain seq x y z
N MET A 1 -27.02 -6.20 59.50
CA MET A 1 -27.24 -5.51 58.21
C MET A 1 -26.05 -4.61 57.96
N ALA A 2 -25.08 -5.09 57.17
CA ALA A 2 -23.99 -4.28 56.65
C ALA A 2 -23.71 -4.82 55.25
N GLU A 3 -24.29 -4.17 54.24
CA GLU A 3 -24.03 -4.44 52.84
C GLU A 3 -22.60 -3.98 52.52
N GLN A 4 -21.70 -4.96 52.34
CA GLN A 4 -20.44 -4.71 51.66
C GLN A 4 -20.75 -4.38 50.19
N LYS A 5 -20.75 -3.08 49.87
CA LYS A 5 -20.57 -2.60 48.49
C LYS A 5 -19.24 -3.15 47.99
N MET A 6 -19.28 -4.23 47.22
CA MET A 6 -18.16 -4.64 46.37
C MET A 6 -17.84 -3.45 45.47
N ALA A 7 -16.66 -2.88 45.64
CA ALA A 7 -16.11 -1.93 44.69
C ALA A 7 -16.03 -2.67 43.34
N LYS A 8 -16.82 -2.22 42.35
CA LYS A 8 -16.62 -2.65 40.95
C LYS A 8 -15.19 -2.30 40.59
N THR A 9 -14.36 -3.32 40.43
CA THR A 9 -13.06 -3.19 39.76
C THR A 9 -13.34 -2.53 38.42
N VAL A 10 -12.84 -1.32 38.22
CA VAL A 10 -12.94 -0.65 36.92
C VAL A 10 -11.97 -1.38 36.01
N GLY A 11 -12.50 -2.11 35.02
CA GLY A 11 -11.67 -2.77 34.00
C GLY A 11 -10.76 -1.75 33.31
N LEU A 12 -9.55 -2.18 32.95
CA LEU A 12 -8.59 -1.35 32.22
C LEU A 12 -8.99 -1.18 30.75
N TYR A 13 -9.81 -2.08 30.23
CA TYR A 13 -10.25 -2.10 28.85
C TYR A 13 -11.77 -2.07 28.73
N GLU A 14 -12.27 -1.46 27.66
CA GLU A 14 -13.67 -1.52 27.25
C GLU A 14 -13.77 -1.83 25.75
N PRO A 15 -14.85 -2.48 25.29
CA PRO A 15 -15.04 -2.73 23.86
C PRO A 15 -15.25 -1.41 23.12
N ALA A 16 -14.51 -1.19 22.02
CA ALA A 16 -14.62 0.01 21.19
C ALA A 16 -15.98 0.19 20.47
N GLY A 17 -16.90 -0.76 20.59
CA GLY A 17 -18.23 -0.74 19.96
C GLY A 17 -18.26 -1.11 18.47
N PHE A 18 -17.10 -1.31 17.84
CA PHE A 18 -16.97 -1.75 16.46
C PHE A 18 -15.87 -2.79 16.28
N PHE A 19 -15.87 -3.48 15.15
CA PHE A 19 -14.84 -4.43 14.76
C PHE A 19 -14.50 -4.30 13.27
N LEU A 20 -13.31 -4.77 12.91
CA LEU A 20 -12.88 -4.92 11.52
C LEU A 20 -13.05 -6.37 11.09
N LEU A 21 -13.95 -6.61 10.14
CA LEU A 21 -14.10 -7.90 9.48
C LEU A 21 -13.10 -8.00 8.32
N ARG A 22 -12.46 -9.16 8.21
CA ARG A 22 -11.62 -9.53 7.07
C ARG A 22 -12.04 -10.90 6.58
N THR A 23 -12.35 -11.03 5.30
CA THR A 23 -12.75 -12.33 4.71
C THR A 23 -12.07 -12.56 3.36
N PRO A 24 -11.78 -13.82 2.98
CA PRO A 24 -11.39 -14.15 1.62
C PRO A 24 -12.46 -13.73 0.61
N ALA A 25 -12.06 -13.52 -0.65
CA ALA A 25 -12.95 -13.13 -1.74
C ALA A 25 -13.84 -14.28 -2.24
N MET A 26 -13.42 -15.53 -2.01
CA MET A 26 -14.14 -16.75 -2.36
C MET A 26 -14.58 -17.50 -1.09
N PRO A 27 -15.70 -18.22 -1.15
CA PRO A 27 -16.11 -19.10 -0.05
C PRO A 27 -15.15 -20.28 0.10
N ALA A 28 -15.07 -20.86 1.32
CA ALA A 28 -14.27 -22.04 1.59
C ALA A 28 -14.67 -23.25 0.72
N ASP A 29 -15.93 -23.32 0.27
CA ASP A 29 -16.41 -24.34 -0.67
C ASP A 29 -15.64 -24.34 -1.99
N ALA A 30 -15.12 -23.20 -2.44
CA ALA A 30 -14.28 -23.13 -3.62
C ALA A 30 -12.99 -23.95 -3.44
N PHE A 31 -12.38 -23.90 -2.25
CA PHE A 31 -11.22 -24.73 -1.90
C PHE A 31 -11.57 -26.21 -1.88
N ILE A 32 -12.73 -26.57 -1.32
CA ILE A 32 -13.19 -27.98 -1.29
C ILE A 32 -13.38 -28.50 -2.72
N ARG A 33 -13.99 -27.71 -3.62
CA ARG A 33 -14.16 -28.08 -5.04
C ARG A 33 -12.83 -28.29 -5.76
N MET A 34 -11.78 -27.54 -5.43
CA MET A 34 -10.44 -27.74 -6.01
C MET A 34 -9.78 -29.04 -5.55
N LEU A 35 -10.21 -29.60 -4.41
CA LEU A 35 -9.66 -30.82 -3.82
C LEU A 35 -10.56 -32.05 -4.00
N ALA A 36 -11.78 -31.87 -4.49
CA ALA A 36 -12.75 -32.95 -4.62
C ALA A 36 -12.20 -34.04 -5.56
N PRO A 37 -12.13 -35.31 -5.11
CA PRO A 37 -11.81 -36.42 -6.00
C PRO A 37 -12.92 -36.58 -7.04
N ASP A 38 -12.58 -37.17 -8.19
CA ASP A 38 -13.53 -37.43 -9.26
C ASP A 38 -14.45 -38.58 -8.84
N ASP A 39 -15.78 -38.39 -8.86
CA ASP A 39 -16.78 -39.41 -8.50
C ASP A 39 -16.82 -40.60 -9.48
N ASN A 40 -16.09 -40.52 -10.60
CA ASN A 40 -15.96 -41.60 -11.57
C ASN A 40 -14.79 -42.54 -11.19
N GLU A 41 -15.02 -43.39 -10.18
CA GLU A 41 -14.14 -44.51 -9.85
C GLU A 41 -14.19 -45.62 -10.92
N GLY A 42 -13.56 -45.38 -12.07
CA GLY A 42 -13.29 -46.38 -13.10
C GLY A 42 -11.78 -46.49 -13.39
N ASP A 43 -11.19 -47.65 -13.08
CA ASP A 43 -9.93 -48.22 -13.59
C ASP A 43 -8.57 -47.49 -13.39
N GLN A 44 -7.69 -48.05 -12.55
CA GLN A 44 -6.53 -47.38 -11.94
C GLN A 44 -5.27 -47.22 -12.81
N ASN A 45 -5.22 -47.74 -14.04
CA ASN A 45 -3.94 -47.88 -14.77
C ASN A 45 -3.58 -46.75 -15.77
N ASN A 46 -4.42 -45.72 -15.95
CA ASN A 46 -4.11 -44.55 -16.82
C ASN A 46 -4.34 -43.17 -16.15
N LYS A 47 -4.60 -43.15 -14.82
CA LYS A 47 -5.28 -42.05 -14.10
C LYS A 47 -4.48 -40.76 -13.90
N SER A 48 -3.14 -40.80 -13.87
CA SER A 48 -2.35 -39.62 -13.44
C SER A 48 -2.40 -38.45 -14.43
N GLY A 49 -2.51 -38.73 -15.73
CA GLY A 49 -2.55 -37.72 -16.78
C GLY A 49 -3.92 -37.08 -16.97
N GLU A 50 -4.99 -37.87 -16.87
CA GLU A 50 -6.38 -37.41 -17.00
C GLU A 50 -6.82 -36.60 -15.78
N HIS A 51 -6.47 -37.05 -14.58
CA HIS A 51 -6.79 -36.31 -13.35
C HIS A 51 -6.08 -34.94 -13.29
N ALA A 52 -4.85 -34.86 -13.79
CA ALA A 52 -4.12 -33.59 -13.90
C ALA A 52 -4.77 -32.63 -14.90
N ARG A 53 -5.28 -33.14 -16.05
CA ARG A 53 -6.00 -32.31 -17.03
C ARG A 53 -7.30 -31.76 -16.45
N GLN A 54 -8.09 -32.61 -15.82
CA GLN A 54 -9.34 -32.20 -15.18
C GLN A 54 -9.11 -31.14 -14.09
N THR A 55 -8.06 -31.32 -13.28
CA THR A 55 -7.66 -30.30 -12.29
C THR A 55 -7.32 -28.98 -12.99
N TYR A 56 -6.58 -29.01 -14.09
CA TYR A 56 -6.27 -27.80 -14.86
C TYR A 56 -7.51 -27.15 -15.47
N ASP A 57 -8.50 -27.94 -15.90
CA ASP A 57 -9.75 -27.41 -16.44
C ASP A 57 -10.57 -26.69 -15.35
N VAL A 58 -10.69 -27.29 -14.16
CA VAL A 58 -11.34 -26.64 -13.00
C VAL A 58 -10.64 -25.33 -12.65
N LEU A 59 -9.32 -25.34 -12.52
CA LEU A 59 -8.55 -24.13 -12.20
C LEU A 59 -8.65 -23.07 -13.30
N SER A 60 -8.69 -23.47 -14.58
CA SER A 60 -8.86 -22.55 -15.71
C SER A 60 -10.24 -21.91 -15.71
N ASN A 61 -11.29 -22.68 -15.45
CA ASN A 61 -12.64 -22.17 -15.37
C ASN A 61 -12.79 -21.14 -14.25
N MET A 62 -12.17 -21.40 -13.09
CA MET A 62 -12.12 -20.44 -11.99
C MET A 62 -11.32 -19.18 -12.36
N ALA A 63 -10.17 -19.34 -13.02
CA ALA A 63 -9.32 -18.23 -13.42
C ALA A 63 -9.93 -17.37 -14.54
N GLY A 64 -10.86 -17.93 -15.33
CA GLY A 64 -11.57 -17.24 -16.40
C GLY A 64 -12.76 -16.39 -15.94
N ASP A 65 -13.14 -16.44 -14.66
CA ASP A 65 -14.06 -15.46 -14.09
C ASP A 65 -13.40 -14.06 -14.08
N PRO A 66 -14.04 -13.01 -14.64
CA PRO A 66 -13.41 -11.70 -14.79
C PRO A 66 -12.89 -11.09 -13.48
N ALA A 67 -13.59 -11.31 -12.36
CA ALA A 67 -13.17 -10.80 -11.07
C ALA A 67 -11.93 -11.55 -10.55
N THR A 68 -11.88 -12.87 -10.78
CA THR A 68 -10.72 -13.71 -10.44
C THR A 68 -9.53 -13.38 -11.32
N GLU A 69 -9.74 -13.16 -12.62
CA GLU A 69 -8.69 -12.75 -13.55
C GLU A 69 -8.08 -11.41 -13.13
N LEU A 70 -8.91 -10.40 -12.82
CA LEU A 70 -8.43 -9.12 -12.31
C LEU A 70 -7.66 -9.30 -11.00
N ALA A 71 -8.16 -10.12 -10.06
CA ALA A 71 -7.48 -10.37 -8.80
C ALA A 71 -6.09 -10.99 -8.99
N LEU A 72 -5.95 -11.92 -9.93
CA LEU A 72 -4.67 -12.53 -10.28
C LEU A 72 -3.73 -11.52 -10.94
N PHE A 73 -4.23 -10.66 -11.83
CA PHE A 73 -3.45 -9.60 -12.46
C PHE A 73 -2.91 -8.60 -11.43
N VAL A 74 -3.78 -8.10 -10.54
CA VAL A 74 -3.44 -7.18 -9.44
C VAL A 74 -2.39 -7.78 -8.51
N ALA A 75 -2.52 -9.06 -8.18
CA ALA A 75 -1.55 -9.74 -7.34
C ALA A 75 -0.22 -9.97 -8.05
N SER A 76 -0.25 -10.39 -9.32
CA SER A 76 0.92 -10.79 -10.09
C SER A 76 0.67 -10.81 -11.61
N ALA A 77 1.00 -9.72 -12.29
CA ALA A 77 1.02 -9.66 -13.76
C ALA A 77 1.84 -10.80 -14.39
N ASN A 78 2.99 -11.14 -13.79
CA ASN A 78 3.83 -12.26 -14.22
C ASN A 78 3.11 -13.62 -14.20
N LEU A 79 2.22 -13.85 -13.24
CA LEU A 79 1.39 -15.05 -13.23
C LEU A 79 0.36 -14.99 -14.34
N HIS A 80 -0.37 -13.88 -14.47
CA HIS A 80 -1.40 -13.69 -15.49
C HIS A 80 -0.85 -13.95 -16.91
N GLU A 81 0.27 -13.32 -17.27
CA GLU A 81 0.98 -13.61 -18.53
C GLU A 81 1.51 -15.05 -18.62
N GLY A 82 1.99 -15.59 -17.50
CA GLY A 82 2.49 -16.95 -17.41
C GLY A 82 1.40 -18.00 -17.69
N LEU A 83 0.18 -17.70 -17.29
CA LEU A 83 -1.03 -18.49 -17.51
C LEU A 83 -1.43 -18.48 -18.99
N ALA A 84 -1.51 -17.29 -19.60
CA ALA A 84 -1.77 -17.14 -21.03
C ALA A 84 -0.73 -17.89 -21.88
N ARG A 85 0.56 -17.79 -21.51
CA ARG A 85 1.64 -18.55 -22.17
C ARG A 85 1.50 -20.06 -21.96
N ALA A 86 1.07 -20.51 -20.78
CA ALA A 86 0.91 -21.94 -20.49
C ALA A 86 -0.23 -22.59 -21.27
N GLN A 87 -1.24 -21.82 -21.69
CA GLN A 87 -2.36 -22.29 -22.50
C GLN A 87 -2.02 -22.38 -24.01
N SER A 88 -0.83 -21.94 -24.44
CA SER A 88 -0.40 -22.08 -25.84
C SER A 88 -0.13 -23.53 -26.23
N LYS A 89 -0.46 -23.91 -27.48
CA LYS A 89 -0.29 -25.29 -27.99
C LYS A 89 1.17 -25.79 -27.96
N GLU A 90 2.14 -24.87 -27.92
CA GLU A 90 3.59 -25.17 -27.93
C GLU A 90 4.20 -25.24 -26.52
N SER A 91 3.39 -25.09 -25.46
CA SER A 91 3.92 -25.03 -24.10
C SER A 91 4.43 -26.37 -23.58
N LYS A 92 5.66 -26.36 -23.05
CA LYS A 92 6.30 -27.54 -22.44
C LYS A 92 5.56 -27.98 -21.16
N PRO A 93 5.43 -29.28 -20.87
CA PRO A 93 4.71 -29.79 -19.68
C PRO A 93 5.19 -29.20 -18.34
N GLY A 94 6.49 -28.99 -18.19
CA GLY A 94 7.05 -28.38 -16.97
C GLY A 94 6.64 -26.91 -16.77
N ARG A 95 6.39 -26.16 -17.84
CA ARG A 95 5.88 -24.77 -17.76
C ARG A 95 4.43 -24.77 -17.32
N ILE A 96 3.61 -25.64 -17.92
CA ILE A 96 2.20 -25.84 -17.58
C ILE A 96 2.07 -26.16 -16.09
N LYS A 97 2.76 -27.21 -15.62
CA LYS A 97 2.73 -27.61 -14.20
C LYS A 97 3.09 -26.47 -13.24
N ARG A 98 4.12 -25.66 -13.57
CA ARG A 98 4.51 -24.51 -12.74
C ARG A 98 3.47 -23.40 -12.71
N ALA A 99 2.85 -23.10 -13.85
CA ALA A 99 1.79 -22.09 -13.95
C ALA A 99 0.56 -22.49 -13.12
N TYR A 100 0.06 -23.71 -13.32
CA TYR A 100 -1.10 -24.22 -12.57
C TYR A 100 -0.81 -24.42 -11.08
N SER A 101 0.42 -24.83 -10.70
CA SER A 101 0.82 -24.89 -9.29
C SER A 101 0.80 -23.50 -8.63
N ARG A 102 1.17 -22.44 -9.35
CA ARG A 102 1.05 -21.06 -8.85
C ARG A 102 -0.41 -20.64 -8.76
N LEU A 103 -1.20 -20.88 -9.81
CA LEU A 103 -2.63 -20.57 -9.84
C LEU A 103 -3.37 -21.23 -8.68
N LEU A 104 -3.15 -22.52 -8.43
CA LEU A 104 -3.73 -23.25 -7.30
C LEU A 104 -3.43 -22.56 -5.96
N ARG A 105 -2.19 -22.13 -5.71
CA ARG A 105 -1.86 -21.40 -4.47
C ARG A 105 -2.62 -20.08 -4.32
N TYR A 106 -2.83 -19.36 -5.43
CA TYR A 106 -3.60 -18.12 -5.40
C TYR A 106 -5.08 -18.37 -5.17
N LEU A 107 -5.68 -19.36 -5.84
CA LEU A 107 -7.09 -19.72 -5.63
C LEU A 107 -7.35 -20.26 -4.21
N ILE A 108 -6.42 -21.06 -3.65
CA ILE A 108 -6.45 -21.46 -2.23
C ILE A 108 -6.44 -20.21 -1.35
N ARG A 109 -5.53 -19.26 -1.61
CA ARG A 109 -5.45 -18.01 -0.83
C ARG A 109 -6.76 -17.24 -0.88
N MET A 110 -7.35 -17.09 -2.06
CA MET A 110 -8.63 -16.41 -2.27
C MET A 110 -9.80 -17.06 -1.54
N SER A 111 -9.69 -18.34 -1.17
CA SER A 111 -10.76 -19.12 -0.54
C SER A 111 -10.58 -19.32 0.96
N THR A 112 -9.36 -19.16 1.49
CA THR A 112 -9.02 -19.60 2.86
C THR A 112 -8.31 -18.56 3.71
N ARG A 113 -7.65 -17.55 3.11
CA ARG A 113 -6.81 -16.61 3.85
C ARG A 113 -7.46 -15.23 3.93
N PRO A 114 -7.91 -14.78 5.12
CA PRO A 114 -8.58 -13.49 5.29
C PRO A 114 -7.61 -12.29 5.33
N THR A 115 -6.30 -12.48 5.07
CA THR A 115 -5.32 -11.38 5.14
C THR A 115 -5.42 -10.47 3.90
N PRO A 116 -5.86 -9.19 4.05
CA PRO A 116 -6.07 -8.24 2.95
C PRO A 116 -4.87 -8.17 2.02
N PHE A 117 -5.11 -8.39 0.72
CA PHE A 117 -4.08 -8.31 -0.32
C PHE A 117 -4.76 -8.23 -1.68
N GLY A 118 -4.71 -7.05 -2.30
CA GLY A 118 -5.40 -6.83 -3.57
C GLY A 118 -6.88 -7.19 -3.46
N LEU A 119 -7.34 -7.98 -4.43
CA LEU A 119 -8.72 -8.46 -4.50
C LEU A 119 -8.90 -9.89 -3.95
N PHE A 120 -7.92 -10.46 -3.24
CA PHE A 120 -8.05 -11.82 -2.68
C PHE A 120 -8.84 -11.89 -1.39
N SER A 121 -8.94 -10.77 -0.68
CA SER A 121 -9.70 -10.63 0.55
C SER A 121 -10.00 -9.16 0.76
N GLY A 122 -11.12 -8.87 1.40
CA GLY A 122 -11.55 -7.49 1.65
C GLY A 122 -11.69 -7.19 3.13
N VAL A 123 -11.95 -5.92 3.39
CA VAL A 123 -12.24 -5.41 4.74
C VAL A 123 -13.61 -4.75 4.80
N ALA A 124 -14.25 -4.82 5.96
CA ALA A 124 -15.40 -3.99 6.31
C ALA A 124 -15.42 -3.70 7.81
N VAL A 125 -16.15 -2.65 8.18
CA VAL A 125 -16.41 -2.31 9.59
C VAL A 125 -17.79 -2.85 9.96
N GLY A 126 -17.89 -3.51 11.11
CA GLY A 126 -19.14 -3.89 11.75
C GLY A 126 -19.25 -3.29 13.14
N THR A 127 -20.43 -3.38 13.74
CA THR A 127 -20.71 -2.83 15.09
C THR A 127 -21.12 -3.92 16.06
N LEU A 128 -20.87 -3.70 17.35
CA LEU A 128 -21.35 -4.59 18.39
C LEU A 128 -22.77 -4.18 18.81
N ASP A 129 -23.68 -5.14 18.90
CA ASP A 129 -25.08 -4.92 19.28
C ASP A 129 -25.63 -6.12 20.08
N LYS A 130 -26.92 -6.10 20.45
CA LYS A 130 -27.56 -7.16 21.26
C LYS A 130 -27.71 -8.50 20.53
N GLN A 131 -27.62 -8.51 19.21
CA GLN A 131 -27.80 -9.72 18.39
C GLN A 131 -26.74 -9.77 17.28
N THR A 132 -26.33 -11.00 16.94
CA THR A 132 -25.49 -11.24 15.76
C THR A 132 -26.37 -11.39 14.53
N THR A 133 -26.22 -10.45 13.59
CA THR A 133 -26.88 -10.42 12.29
C THR A 133 -25.86 -10.46 11.14
N LEU A 134 -24.57 -10.25 11.43
CA LEU A 134 -23.48 -10.15 10.47
C LEU A 134 -23.61 -11.14 9.30
N GLN A 135 -23.80 -10.59 8.10
CA GLN A 135 -24.01 -11.38 6.89
C GLN A 135 -23.27 -10.75 5.71
N LEU A 136 -22.49 -11.57 4.99
CA LEU A 136 -21.88 -11.17 3.72
C LEU A 136 -22.94 -10.98 2.62
N GLY A 137 -22.63 -10.11 1.68
CA GLY A 137 -23.33 -9.98 0.41
C GLY A 137 -23.22 -11.23 -0.44
N GLN A 138 -23.98 -11.25 -1.55
CA GLN A 138 -23.90 -12.34 -2.55
C GLN A 138 -22.48 -12.48 -3.10
N THR A 139 -21.84 -11.34 -3.35
CA THR A 139 -20.42 -11.22 -3.67
C THR A 139 -19.70 -10.67 -2.44
N ALA A 140 -18.63 -11.35 -2.03
CA ALA A 140 -17.86 -10.93 -0.86
C ALA A 140 -17.21 -9.56 -1.07
N ILE A 141 -16.60 -9.32 -2.23
CA ILE A 141 -16.03 -8.02 -2.62
C ILE A 141 -17.01 -7.27 -3.51
N THR A 142 -17.40 -6.05 -3.12
CA THR A 142 -18.35 -5.23 -3.89
C THR A 142 -17.73 -4.00 -4.54
N SER A 143 -16.64 -3.51 -3.95
CA SER A 143 -15.91 -2.36 -4.45
C SER A 143 -14.44 -2.49 -4.11
N MET A 144 -13.62 -1.72 -4.79
CA MET A 144 -12.19 -1.63 -4.57
C MET A 144 -11.78 -0.16 -4.57
N ARG A 145 -10.62 0.11 -3.98
CA ARG A 145 -9.94 1.38 -4.10
C ARG A 145 -8.60 1.15 -4.78
N THR A 146 -8.39 1.79 -5.91
CA THR A 146 -7.15 1.80 -6.65
C THR A 146 -6.41 3.10 -6.37
N ARG A 147 -5.09 3.02 -6.18
CA ARG A 147 -4.25 4.20 -5.96
C ARG A 147 -2.83 3.96 -6.46
N PRO A 148 -2.06 5.01 -6.77
CA PRO A 148 -0.63 4.89 -6.98
C PRO A 148 0.05 4.23 -5.77
N ASP A 149 1.03 3.37 -6.04
CA ASP A 149 1.83 2.75 -4.99
C ASP A 149 2.75 3.79 -4.35
N MET A 150 2.96 3.69 -3.03
CA MET A 150 3.81 4.64 -2.32
C MET A 150 5.27 4.58 -2.79
N GLY A 151 5.80 3.42 -3.15
CA GLY A 151 7.14 3.32 -3.73
C GLY A 151 7.26 4.07 -5.06
N TRP A 152 6.19 4.05 -5.87
CA TRP A 152 6.13 4.78 -7.13
C TRP A 152 6.02 6.29 -6.90
N LEU A 153 5.21 6.73 -5.93
CA LEU A 153 5.12 8.13 -5.52
C LEU A 153 6.45 8.64 -4.92
N LEU A 154 7.15 7.83 -4.13
CA LEU A 154 8.47 8.17 -3.60
C LEU A 154 9.51 8.28 -4.72
N ASN A 155 9.42 7.46 -5.77
CA ASN A 155 10.28 7.60 -6.94
C ASN A 155 10.01 8.90 -7.72
N LEU A 156 8.75 9.31 -7.85
CA LEU A 156 8.35 10.61 -8.38
C LEU A 156 8.96 11.76 -7.55
N ILE A 157 8.81 11.70 -6.21
CA ILE A 157 9.37 12.70 -5.29
C ILE A 157 10.89 12.76 -5.42
N GLN A 158 11.56 11.60 -5.43
CA GLN A 158 13.02 11.51 -5.58
C GLN A 158 13.50 12.22 -6.85
N ARG A 159 12.84 11.97 -8.00
CA ARG A 159 13.19 12.61 -9.28
C ARG A 159 13.08 14.14 -9.19
N ILE A 160 12.06 14.66 -8.50
CA ILE A 160 11.88 16.10 -8.30
C ILE A 160 12.95 16.66 -7.37
N GLU A 161 13.23 15.97 -6.26
CA GLU A 161 14.21 16.38 -5.25
C GLU A 161 15.66 16.35 -5.79
N GLU A 162 15.95 15.48 -6.76
CA GLU A 162 17.23 15.38 -7.46
C GLU A 162 17.42 16.48 -8.54
N ASP A 163 16.34 17.08 -9.05
CA ASP A 163 16.42 18.16 -10.02
C ASP A 163 16.84 19.48 -9.36
N SER A 164 18.09 19.86 -9.60
CA SER A 164 18.67 21.11 -9.07
C SER A 164 18.01 22.38 -9.63
N ALA A 165 17.32 22.31 -10.77
CA ALA A 165 16.56 23.43 -11.32
C ALA A 165 15.23 23.64 -10.60
N VAL A 166 14.68 22.59 -9.97
CA VAL A 166 13.40 22.66 -9.23
C VAL A 166 13.62 22.94 -7.74
N ARG A 167 14.71 22.43 -7.16
CA ARG A 167 15.01 22.55 -5.73
C ARG A 167 14.81 23.95 -5.12
N PRO A 168 15.20 25.07 -5.77
CA PRO A 168 14.98 26.42 -5.22
C PRO A 168 13.51 26.80 -5.02
N PHE A 169 12.59 26.13 -5.72
CA PHE A 169 11.14 26.37 -5.66
C PHE A 169 10.43 25.45 -4.67
N LEU A 170 11.12 24.45 -4.13
CA LEU A 170 10.56 23.55 -3.12
C LEU A 170 10.46 24.27 -1.77
N HIS A 171 9.48 23.85 -0.99
CA HIS A 171 9.54 24.07 0.45
C HIS A 171 10.36 22.95 1.08
N VAL A 172 11.10 23.31 2.11
CA VAL A 172 12.02 22.44 2.83
C VAL A 172 11.66 22.43 4.29
N MET A 173 11.88 21.29 4.94
CA MET A 173 11.73 21.15 6.38
C MET A 173 12.87 20.27 6.92
N ALA A 174 13.16 20.43 8.21
CA ALA A 174 14.02 19.53 8.96
C ALA A 174 13.35 18.16 9.03
N ASN A 175 14.13 17.12 8.74
CA ASN A 175 13.65 15.75 8.87
C ASN A 175 13.31 15.47 10.35
N LYS A 176 12.05 15.14 10.62
CA LYS A 176 11.52 14.92 11.98
C LYS A 176 12.19 13.75 12.71
N ALA A 177 12.89 12.87 11.99
CA ALA A 177 13.68 11.80 12.59
C ALA A 177 15.04 12.30 13.15
N VAL A 178 15.48 13.51 12.79
CA VAL A 178 16.72 14.10 13.31
C VAL A 178 16.54 14.51 14.75
N TYR A 179 17.46 14.09 15.61
CA TYR A 179 17.54 14.55 17.00
C TYR A 179 18.96 15.00 17.35
N ILE A 180 19.06 15.86 18.38
CA ILE A 180 20.34 16.34 18.90
C ILE A 180 20.75 15.49 20.10
N ALA A 181 21.96 14.94 20.07
CA ALA A 181 22.58 14.23 21.18
C ALA A 181 23.98 14.78 21.44
N GLY A 182 24.14 15.53 22.54
CA GLY A 182 25.38 16.24 22.84
C GLY A 182 25.75 17.24 21.73
N ALA A 183 26.94 17.09 21.15
CA ALA A 183 27.43 17.96 20.09
C ALA A 183 27.09 17.47 18.66
N ARG A 184 26.17 16.50 18.51
CA ARG A 184 25.83 15.89 17.23
C ARG A 184 24.35 15.96 16.92
N ALA A 185 24.04 16.18 15.64
CA ALA A 185 22.71 15.93 15.08
C ALA A 185 22.75 14.55 14.43
N ILE A 186 21.76 13.71 14.74
CA ILE A 186 21.75 12.30 14.38
C ILE A 186 20.45 12.00 13.62
N LEU A 187 20.61 11.44 12.43
CA LEU A 187 19.54 10.80 11.67
C LEU A 187 19.70 9.27 11.87
N PRO A 188 18.78 8.60 12.57
CA PRO A 188 18.92 7.18 12.90
C PRO A 188 18.75 6.27 11.68
N ASN A 189 17.96 6.68 10.69
CA ASN A 189 17.72 5.94 9.45
C ASN A 189 17.71 6.94 8.28
N ALA A 190 18.60 6.73 7.31
CA ALA A 190 18.77 7.60 6.14
C ALA A 190 17.76 7.29 5.02
N ASP A 191 16.97 6.22 5.15
CA ASP A 191 15.98 5.83 4.15
C ASP A 191 14.82 6.82 4.09
N VAL A 192 14.81 7.57 2.98
CA VAL A 192 13.79 8.57 2.69
C VAL A 192 12.94 8.22 1.46
N TYR A 193 13.36 7.22 0.68
CA TYR A 193 12.71 6.83 -0.57
C TYR A 193 12.21 5.38 -0.54
N GLY A 194 12.29 4.70 0.60
CA GLY A 194 11.87 3.31 0.75
C GLY A 194 12.85 2.30 0.14
N LEU A 195 14.13 2.68 0.01
CA LEU A 195 15.18 1.86 -0.61
C LEU A 195 15.92 0.96 0.39
N GLY A 196 15.52 0.97 1.67
CA GLY A 196 16.10 0.13 2.71
C GLY A 196 17.46 0.61 3.24
N ASP A 197 17.75 1.91 3.13
CA ASP A 197 19.00 2.51 3.63
C ASP A 197 19.03 2.64 5.16
N ASN A 198 19.43 1.58 5.85
CA ASN A 198 19.49 1.52 7.31
C ASN A 198 20.72 2.23 7.93
N ARG A 199 21.43 3.08 7.18
CA ARG A 199 22.57 3.82 7.73
C ARG A 199 22.10 4.88 8.73
N SER A 200 22.82 5.00 9.83
CA SER A 200 22.71 6.18 10.71
C SER A 200 23.75 7.21 10.30
N ILE A 201 23.31 8.45 10.13
CA ILE A 201 24.16 9.59 9.77
C ILE A 201 24.25 10.52 10.96
N ALA A 202 25.46 10.93 11.32
CA ALA A 202 25.70 11.90 12.38
C ALA A 202 26.65 12.99 11.92
N LEU A 203 26.27 14.24 12.16
CA LEU A 203 27.08 15.43 11.88
C LEU A 203 27.28 16.25 13.15
N ARG A 204 28.26 17.15 13.14
CA ARG A 204 28.44 18.10 14.24
C ARG A 204 27.30 19.11 14.25
N ALA A 205 26.58 19.22 15.37
CA ALA A 205 25.54 20.22 15.57
C ALA A 205 26.15 21.60 15.81
N THR A 206 26.74 22.21 14.77
CA THR A 206 27.27 23.57 14.81
C THR A 206 26.13 24.59 14.98
N PRO A 207 26.41 25.83 15.41
CA PRO A 207 25.38 26.88 15.49
C PRO A 207 24.61 27.09 14.18
N VAL A 208 25.29 26.96 13.03
CA VAL A 208 24.68 27.02 11.69
C VAL A 208 23.69 25.88 11.47
N VAL A 209 24.08 24.64 11.79
CA VAL A 209 23.19 23.49 11.60
C VAL A 209 22.02 23.52 12.58
N GLN A 210 22.25 23.86 13.84
CA GLN A 210 21.18 24.03 14.82
C GLN A 210 20.18 25.10 14.37
N PHE A 211 20.67 26.23 13.86
CA PHE A 211 19.82 27.28 13.30
C PHE A 211 18.96 26.77 12.13
N LEU A 212 19.56 26.08 11.16
CA LEU A 212 18.83 25.54 10.01
C LEU A 212 17.76 24.53 10.41
N LEU A 213 18.09 23.59 11.31
CA LEU A 213 17.14 22.59 11.80
C LEU A 213 16.00 23.22 12.62
N GLU A 214 16.30 24.26 13.40
CA GLU A 214 15.28 24.98 14.17
C GLU A 214 14.36 25.80 13.27
N LYS A 215 14.93 26.52 12.30
CA LYS A 215 14.17 27.35 11.36
C LYS A 215 13.30 26.53 10.42
N ALA A 216 13.78 25.35 10.01
CA ALA A 216 13.05 24.45 9.15
C ALA A 216 12.16 23.46 9.92
N LYS A 217 11.84 23.69 11.20
CA LYS A 217 10.91 22.81 11.96
C LYS A 217 9.57 22.62 11.25
N ASP A 218 9.05 23.72 10.70
CA ASP A 218 7.89 23.75 9.83
C ASP A 218 8.33 24.03 8.38
N PRO A 219 7.59 23.56 7.36
CA PRO A 219 7.93 23.82 5.96
C PRO A 219 8.04 25.30 5.63
N LEU A 220 9.11 25.69 4.95
CA LEU A 220 9.31 27.03 4.40
C LEU A 220 9.99 26.98 3.02
N PRO A 221 9.85 28.00 2.16
CA PRO A 221 10.54 28.03 0.87
C PRO A 221 12.06 27.88 1.01
N PHE A 222 12.68 27.09 0.15
CA PHE A 222 14.13 26.87 0.18
C PHE A 222 14.94 28.18 0.11
N GLU A 223 14.56 29.09 -0.78
CA GLU A 223 15.19 30.40 -0.90
C GLU A 223 14.97 31.32 0.32
N GLU A 224 13.89 31.10 1.08
CA GLU A 224 13.67 31.82 2.33
C GLU A 224 14.65 31.33 3.41
N LEU A 225 14.80 30.01 3.56
CA LEU A 225 15.78 29.43 4.49
C LEU A 225 17.21 29.90 4.16
N ARG A 226 17.55 29.95 2.86
CA ARG A 226 18.84 30.47 2.38
C ARG A 226 19.04 31.94 2.75
N ARG A 227 18.02 32.79 2.54
CA ARG A 227 18.07 34.22 2.88
C ARG A 227 18.22 34.45 4.39
N GLU A 228 17.46 33.72 5.20
CA GLU A 228 17.53 33.75 6.66
C GLU A 228 18.92 33.34 7.17
N LEU A 229 19.54 32.33 6.55
CA LEU A 229 20.90 31.93 6.88
C LEU A 229 21.92 33.02 6.56
N CYS A 230 21.85 33.62 5.37
CA CYS A 230 22.73 34.74 4.98
C CYS A 230 22.59 35.94 5.92
N SER A 231 21.35 36.25 6.35
CA SER A 231 21.08 37.37 7.27
C SER A 231 21.64 37.09 8.67
N THR A 232 21.52 35.86 9.16
CA THR A 232 21.98 35.46 10.50
C THR A 232 23.50 35.34 10.58
N PHE A 233 24.15 34.93 9.49
CA PHE A 233 25.60 34.73 9.42
C PHE A 233 26.25 35.57 8.29
N PRO A 234 26.24 36.92 8.39
CA PRO A 234 26.64 37.81 7.29
C PRO A 234 28.14 37.74 6.93
N GLN A 235 28.96 37.14 7.80
CA GLN A 235 30.40 36.94 7.57
C GLN A 235 30.70 35.66 6.77
N ALA A 236 29.70 34.81 6.51
CA ALA A 236 29.87 33.59 5.74
C ALA A 236 29.81 33.89 4.23
N PRO A 237 30.79 33.44 3.43
CA PRO A 237 30.70 33.46 1.96
C PRO A 237 29.47 32.68 1.48
N LEU A 238 28.83 33.17 0.40
CA LEU A 238 27.65 32.53 -0.19
C LEU A 238 27.90 31.07 -0.58
N GLU A 239 29.10 30.77 -1.08
CA GLU A 239 29.49 29.41 -1.47
C GLU A 239 29.47 28.45 -0.26
N LYS A 240 29.79 28.95 0.95
CA LYS A 240 29.71 28.14 2.17
C LYS A 240 28.29 27.95 2.66
N VAL A 241 27.42 28.95 2.48
CA VAL A 241 25.98 28.86 2.78
C VAL A 241 25.35 27.78 1.90
N ASP A 242 25.56 27.87 0.59
CA ASP A 242 24.99 26.94 -0.37
C ASP A 242 25.55 25.52 -0.15
N ALA A 243 26.85 25.39 0.16
CA ALA A 243 27.46 24.10 0.49
C ALA A 243 26.85 23.43 1.73
N VAL A 244 26.55 24.18 2.80
CA VAL A 244 25.94 23.61 4.01
C VAL A 244 24.50 23.17 3.76
N LEU A 245 23.71 23.99 3.04
CA LEU A 245 22.34 23.62 2.66
C LEU A 245 22.33 22.36 1.79
N GLN A 246 23.22 22.31 0.80
CA GLN A 246 23.40 21.13 -0.06
C GLN A 246 23.80 19.90 0.76
N GLN A 247 24.74 20.04 1.70
CA GLN A 247 25.17 18.94 2.55
C GLN A 247 24.03 18.40 3.41
N LEU A 248 23.24 19.28 4.04
CA LEU A 248 22.09 18.86 4.86
C LEU A 248 20.99 18.21 4.02
N TRP A 249 20.78 18.67 2.79
CA TRP A 249 19.87 18.06 1.83
C TRP A 249 20.33 16.65 1.42
N GLU A 250 21.57 16.50 0.97
CA GLU A 250 22.17 15.22 0.54
C GLU A 250 22.21 14.18 1.67
N MET A 251 22.36 14.63 2.91
CA MET A 251 22.34 13.76 4.09
C MET A 251 20.93 13.56 4.66
N HIS A 252 19.89 14.10 4.01
CA HIS A 252 18.49 13.98 4.40
C HIS A 252 18.15 14.58 5.79
N PHE A 253 18.97 15.52 6.27
CA PHE A 253 18.67 16.33 7.46
C PHE A 253 17.63 17.40 7.12
N LEU A 254 17.66 17.89 5.88
CA LEU A 254 16.60 18.65 5.25
C LEU A 254 15.93 17.77 4.20
N ILE A 255 14.60 17.84 4.13
CA ILE A 255 13.76 17.10 3.20
C ILE A 255 12.72 18.07 2.61
N SER A 256 12.17 17.79 1.42
CA SER A 256 11.05 18.59 0.94
C SER A 256 9.76 18.27 1.69
N ASP A 257 8.81 19.19 1.61
CA ASP A 257 7.43 18.97 2.06
C ASP A 257 6.57 18.22 1.04
N LEU A 258 7.12 17.78 -0.10
CA LEU A 258 6.40 16.93 -1.08
C LEU A 258 6.01 15.57 -0.51
N ARG A 259 6.54 15.21 0.66
CA ARG A 259 6.37 13.90 1.30
C ARG A 259 5.08 13.90 2.13
N PRO A 260 4.05 13.15 1.74
CA PRO A 260 2.78 13.14 2.45
C PRO A 260 2.94 12.61 3.88
N PRO A 261 2.21 13.16 4.86
CA PRO A 261 2.08 12.55 6.18
C PRO A 261 1.57 11.10 6.08
N LEU A 262 2.08 10.21 6.93
CA LEU A 262 1.65 8.79 6.96
C LEU A 262 0.16 8.60 7.30
N THR A 263 -0.46 9.63 7.88
CA THR A 263 -1.88 9.65 8.25
C THR A 263 -2.78 10.15 7.13
N ASP A 264 -2.22 10.64 6.02
CA ASP A 264 -3.02 11.08 4.87
C ASP A 264 -3.58 9.87 4.12
N ALA A 265 -4.88 9.88 3.85
CA ALA A 265 -5.55 8.83 3.11
C ALA A 265 -5.30 8.91 1.60
N GLN A 266 -4.91 10.08 1.09
CA GLN A 266 -4.73 10.38 -0.34
C GLN A 266 -3.36 11.05 -0.60
N PRO A 267 -2.25 10.33 -0.33
CA PRO A 267 -0.89 10.85 -0.55
C PRO A 267 -0.65 11.36 -1.98
N GLU A 268 -1.28 10.74 -2.96
CA GLU A 268 -1.24 11.16 -4.37
C GLU A 268 -1.81 12.58 -4.60
N ARG A 269 -2.88 12.95 -3.88
CA ARG A 269 -3.48 14.29 -3.98
C ARG A 269 -2.67 15.33 -3.25
N TYR A 270 -2.14 14.98 -2.08
CA TYR A 270 -1.19 15.82 -1.36
C TYR A 270 -0.04 16.23 -2.27
N ILE A 271 0.59 15.26 -2.96
CA ILE A 271 1.69 15.55 -3.89
C ILE A 271 1.20 16.45 -5.03
N LEU A 272 0.08 16.10 -5.68
CA LEU A 272 -0.48 16.88 -6.78
C LEU A 272 -0.68 18.36 -6.40
N GLU A 273 -1.25 18.63 -5.23
CA GLU A 273 -1.46 20.00 -4.73
C GLU A 273 -0.14 20.77 -4.61
N HIS A 274 0.93 20.13 -4.13
CA HIS A 274 2.25 20.77 -4.04
C HIS A 274 2.88 20.97 -5.41
N LEU A 275 2.76 20.01 -6.34
CA LEU A 275 3.26 20.18 -7.72
C LEU A 275 2.57 21.36 -8.42
N ARG A 276 1.27 21.54 -8.20
CA ARG A 276 0.49 22.64 -8.79
C ARG A 276 0.95 24.02 -8.33
N MET A 277 1.58 24.13 -7.17
CA MET A 277 2.14 25.39 -6.66
C MET A 277 3.46 25.78 -7.35
N ILE A 278 4.08 24.87 -8.10
CA ILE A 278 5.40 25.06 -8.71
C ILE A 278 5.25 25.15 -10.25
N PRO A 279 5.51 26.31 -10.88
CA PRO A 279 5.35 26.47 -12.33
C PRO A 279 6.15 25.47 -13.18
N GLN A 280 7.34 25.08 -12.72
CA GLN A 280 8.22 24.14 -13.41
C GLN A 280 7.69 22.69 -13.40
N LEU A 281 6.71 22.38 -12.55
CA LEU A 281 6.18 21.03 -12.35
C LEU A 281 4.76 20.84 -12.93
N GLN A 282 4.24 21.79 -13.70
CA GLN A 282 2.86 21.71 -14.21
C GLN A 282 2.61 20.51 -15.13
N GLU A 283 3.55 20.19 -16.02
CA GLU A 283 3.43 19.01 -16.89
C GLU A 283 3.38 17.71 -16.06
N LEU A 284 4.21 17.64 -15.03
CA LEU A 284 4.26 16.49 -14.11
C LEU A 284 2.99 16.39 -13.25
N ALA A 285 2.43 17.54 -12.84
CA ALA A 285 1.16 17.62 -12.15
C ALA A 285 0.01 17.13 -13.04
N ASP A 286 -0.02 17.53 -14.32
CA ASP A 286 -1.03 17.05 -15.29
C ASP A 286 -0.93 15.53 -15.50
N GLU A 287 0.28 14.97 -15.55
CA GLU A 287 0.47 13.52 -15.66
C GLU A 287 0.00 12.77 -14.41
N LEU A 288 0.32 13.28 -13.21
CA LEU A 288 -0.14 12.69 -11.96
C LEU A 288 -1.66 12.78 -11.80
N GLU A 289 -2.28 13.91 -12.17
CA GLU A 289 -3.73 14.09 -12.14
C GLU A 289 -4.44 13.06 -13.03
N LYS A 290 -3.95 12.86 -14.27
CA LYS A 290 -4.48 11.81 -15.17
C LYS A 290 -4.39 10.42 -14.55
N ILE A 291 -3.31 10.11 -13.83
CA ILE A 291 -3.15 8.82 -13.14
C ILE A 291 -4.17 8.68 -12.02
N ILE A 292 -4.42 9.75 -11.24
CA ILE A 292 -5.42 9.77 -10.17
C ILE A 292 -6.83 9.57 -10.75
N GLU A 293 -7.17 10.29 -11.82
CA GLU A 293 -8.44 10.13 -12.54
C GLU A 293 -8.63 8.71 -13.08
N GLN A 294 -7.58 8.09 -13.62
CA GLN A 294 -7.61 6.70 -14.07
C GLN A 294 -7.86 5.72 -12.92
N CYS A 295 -7.25 5.94 -11.76
CA CYS A 295 -7.51 5.13 -10.56
C CYS A 295 -8.99 5.21 -10.16
N HIS A 296 -9.58 6.41 -10.17
CA HIS A 296 -11.00 6.59 -9.90
C HIS A 296 -11.88 5.92 -10.95
N ALA A 297 -11.57 6.07 -12.24
CA ALA A 297 -12.32 5.43 -13.32
C ALA A 297 -12.26 3.88 -13.26
N ILE A 298 -11.13 3.32 -12.81
CA ILE A 298 -10.97 1.88 -12.54
C ILE A 298 -11.93 1.43 -11.42
N ASP A 299 -12.04 2.22 -10.35
CA ASP A 299 -12.91 1.91 -9.22
C ASP A 299 -14.40 2.01 -9.61
N GLU A 300 -14.77 3.02 -10.42
CA GLU A 300 -16.13 3.22 -10.94
C GLU A 300 -16.56 2.15 -11.94
N ALA A 301 -15.65 1.68 -12.81
CA ALA A 301 -15.93 0.62 -13.76
C ALA A 301 -16.24 -0.73 -13.08
N GLY A 302 -15.74 -0.90 -11.85
CA GLY A 302 -15.99 -2.06 -11.01
C GLY A 302 -15.17 -3.29 -11.41
N ILE A 303 -15.09 -4.24 -10.47
CA ILE A 303 -14.15 -5.37 -10.49
C ILE A 303 -14.25 -6.23 -11.76
N GLN A 304 -15.43 -6.36 -12.36
CA GLN A 304 -15.62 -7.22 -13.54
C GLN A 304 -15.07 -6.61 -14.84
N ASN A 305 -14.90 -5.29 -14.92
CA ASN A 305 -14.65 -4.60 -16.18
C ASN A 305 -13.33 -3.80 -16.20
N SER A 306 -12.54 -3.83 -15.12
CA SER A 306 -11.41 -2.90 -14.97
C SER A 306 -10.05 -3.44 -15.44
N LEU A 307 -9.94 -4.71 -15.85
CA LEU A 307 -8.64 -5.28 -16.25
C LEU A 307 -7.94 -4.50 -17.38
N PRO A 308 -8.62 -4.10 -18.47
CA PRO A 308 -7.99 -3.27 -19.51
C PRO A 308 -7.49 -1.92 -18.97
N GLN A 309 -8.26 -1.27 -18.11
CA GLN A 309 -7.96 0.04 -17.54
C GLN A 309 -6.77 -0.04 -16.58
N VAL A 310 -6.70 -1.07 -15.73
CA VAL A 310 -5.54 -1.31 -14.86
C VAL A 310 -4.30 -1.61 -15.70
N SER A 311 -4.43 -2.38 -16.79
CA SER A 311 -3.30 -2.61 -17.71
C SER A 311 -2.81 -1.31 -18.36
N GLN A 312 -3.73 -0.43 -18.78
CA GLN A 312 -3.39 0.88 -19.34
C GLN A 312 -2.70 1.79 -18.32
N LEU A 313 -3.19 1.81 -17.08
CA LEU A 313 -2.59 2.55 -15.96
C LEU A 313 -1.13 2.13 -15.75
N VAL A 314 -0.87 0.82 -15.69
CA VAL A 314 0.49 0.27 -15.53
C VAL A 314 1.40 0.70 -16.67
N GLU A 315 0.93 0.64 -17.92
CA GLU A 315 1.73 1.05 -19.07
C GLU A 315 2.01 2.56 -19.08
N GLN A 316 1.06 3.40 -18.67
CA GLN A 316 1.29 4.83 -18.50
C GLN A 316 2.33 5.12 -17.41
N GLN A 317 2.21 4.49 -16.24
CA GLN A 317 3.15 4.66 -15.14
C GLN A 317 4.57 4.20 -15.50
N LYS A 318 4.70 3.10 -16.27
CA LYS A 318 6.00 2.66 -16.82
C LYS A 318 6.58 3.63 -17.84
N ARG A 319 5.75 4.27 -18.67
CA ARG A 319 6.26 5.29 -19.62
C ARG A 319 6.80 6.52 -18.90
N MET A 320 6.13 6.92 -17.82
CA MET A 320 6.56 8.03 -16.98
C MET A 320 7.88 7.74 -16.25
N PHE A 321 8.05 6.49 -15.77
CA PHE A 321 9.25 6.02 -15.08
C PHE A 321 9.73 4.65 -15.60
N PRO A 322 10.44 4.60 -16.74
CA PRO A 322 10.84 3.34 -17.38
C PRO A 322 11.83 2.49 -16.58
N THR A 323 12.55 3.11 -15.65
CA THR A 323 13.53 2.44 -14.79
C THR A 323 12.93 1.89 -13.50
N TYR A 324 11.68 2.23 -13.18
CA TYR A 324 10.99 1.75 -11.99
C TYR A 324 10.37 0.36 -12.26
N ASN A 325 10.89 -0.66 -11.56
CA ASN A 325 10.55 -2.07 -11.81
C ASN A 325 9.68 -2.70 -10.71
N GLU A 326 9.33 -1.92 -9.68
CA GLU A 326 8.47 -2.39 -8.60
C GLU A 326 6.99 -2.16 -8.91
N ARG A 327 6.12 -2.42 -7.93
CA ARG A 327 4.68 -2.22 -8.06
C ARG A 327 4.37 -0.73 -8.21
N THR A 328 3.55 -0.38 -9.20
CA THR A 328 3.21 1.02 -9.51
C THR A 328 1.86 1.47 -8.95
N TYR A 329 1.01 0.52 -8.56
CA TYR A 329 -0.31 0.79 -8.00
C TYR A 329 -0.66 -0.23 -6.89
N GLN A 330 -1.51 0.18 -5.96
CA GLN A 330 -2.10 -0.67 -4.94
C GLN A 330 -3.63 -0.70 -5.11
N VAL A 331 -4.21 -1.87 -4.82
CA VAL A 331 -5.67 -2.05 -4.77
C VAL A 331 -6.03 -2.61 -3.39
N ASP A 332 -7.00 -1.97 -2.74
CA ASP A 332 -7.57 -2.43 -1.48
C ASP A 332 -9.05 -2.76 -1.69
N ALA A 333 -9.50 -3.93 -1.23
CA ALA A 333 -10.85 -4.44 -1.47
C ALA A 333 -11.79 -4.17 -0.29
N ARG A 334 -13.03 -3.76 -0.58
CA ARG A 334 -14.10 -3.57 0.41
C ARG A 334 -15.10 -4.71 0.36
N LEU A 335 -15.45 -5.24 1.53
CA LEU A 335 -16.49 -6.27 1.63
C LEU A 335 -17.89 -5.67 1.44
N GLY A 336 -18.75 -6.41 0.74
CA GLY A 336 -20.18 -6.21 0.77
C GLY A 336 -20.78 -6.89 1.99
N LEU A 337 -21.36 -6.11 2.91
CA LEU A 337 -22.13 -6.62 4.03
C LEU A 337 -23.61 -6.32 3.81
N LYS A 338 -24.48 -7.30 4.06
CA LYS A 338 -25.93 -7.09 4.14
C LYS A 338 -26.33 -6.60 5.54
N GLU A 339 -25.75 -7.24 6.54
CA GLU A 339 -25.96 -6.95 7.96
C GLU A 339 -24.58 -6.90 8.62
N THR A 340 -24.42 -6.05 9.64
CA THR A 340 -23.10 -5.64 10.15
C THR A 340 -22.91 -5.86 11.64
N GLN A 341 -23.92 -6.38 12.34
CA GLN A 341 -23.92 -6.45 13.79
C GLN A 341 -23.43 -7.80 14.30
N LEU A 342 -22.61 -7.76 15.34
CA LEU A 342 -22.15 -8.93 16.07
C LEU A 342 -22.49 -8.75 17.55
N ASN A 343 -22.82 -9.83 18.26
CA ASN A 343 -23.24 -9.71 19.65
C ASN A 343 -22.14 -9.06 20.52
N GLN A 344 -22.50 -8.04 21.30
CA GLN A 344 -21.65 -7.32 22.24
C GLN A 344 -20.95 -8.22 23.28
N GLU A 345 -21.50 -9.39 23.56
CA GLU A 345 -20.87 -10.42 24.40
C GLU A 345 -19.50 -10.85 23.84
N VAL A 346 -19.29 -10.82 22.52
CA VAL A 346 -17.98 -11.11 21.94
C VAL A 346 -16.96 -10.02 22.30
N GLY A 347 -17.37 -8.74 22.28
CA GLY A 347 -16.51 -7.65 22.72
C GLY A 347 -16.15 -7.77 24.20
N THR A 348 -17.12 -8.18 25.02
CA THR A 348 -16.91 -8.45 26.45
C THR A 348 -15.92 -9.59 26.65
N ALA A 349 -16.10 -10.71 25.93
CA ALA A 349 -15.19 -11.86 26.02
C ALA A 349 -13.75 -11.52 25.60
N VAL A 350 -13.56 -10.62 24.63
CA VAL A 350 -12.23 -10.14 24.24
C VAL A 350 -11.59 -9.32 25.36
N VAL A 351 -12.34 -8.43 26.01
CA VAL A 351 -11.86 -7.66 27.17
C VAL A 351 -11.47 -8.60 28.31
N ASP A 352 -12.33 -9.54 28.67
CA ASP A 352 -12.07 -10.52 29.73
C ASP A 352 -10.78 -11.30 29.45
N THR A 353 -10.55 -11.68 28.18
CA THR A 353 -9.33 -12.42 27.76
C THR A 353 -8.05 -11.58 27.90
N ILE A 354 -8.13 -10.26 27.71
CA ILE A 354 -6.97 -9.36 27.83
C ILE A 354 -6.65 -9.07 29.30
N GLU A 355 -7.66 -9.09 30.17
CA GLU A 355 -7.50 -8.78 31.60
C GLU A 355 -7.06 -9.99 32.45
N THR A 356 -7.24 -11.22 31.97
CA THR A 356 -6.59 -12.44 32.50
C THR A 356 -5.16 -12.60 32.05
#